data_AF-A0AB72UA45-F1
#
_entry.id   AF-A0AB72UA45-F1
#
_cell.length_a   1.000
_cell.length_b   1.000
_cell.length_c   1.000
_cell.angle_alpha   90.00
_cell.angle_beta   90.00
_cell.angle_gamma   90.00
#
_symmetry.space_group_name_H-M   'P 1'
#
loop_
_entity.id
_entity.type
_entity.pdbx_description
1 polymer ?
#
loop_
_entity_poly.entity_id
_entity_poly.type
_entity_poly.pdbx_seq_one_letter_code
_entity_poly.pdbx_strand_id
1 'polypeptide(L)'
;MPEDEAAKEEQALIQDGNLESAKKKNEENELGRADRLRHHIYCASVIAIWALFAIVFASLLSLTWYYIGPKSWQWLTEDQVGFIKGALLSGGGGALLSSTMNHYLKK
;
A
#
# COMPACT_ATOMS: atom_id res chain seq x y z
N MET A 1 26.48 3.78 -62.38
CA MET A 1 25.17 3.59 -61.73
C MET A 1 25.31 4.04 -60.28
N PRO A 2 25.12 5.34 -59.98
CA PRO A 2 25.16 5.88 -58.61
C PRO A 2 23.81 5.81 -57.87
N GLU A 3 22.71 5.48 -58.56
CA GLU A 3 21.36 5.47 -57.99
C GLU A 3 21.09 4.30 -57.03
N ASP A 4 21.85 3.21 -57.15
CA ASP A 4 21.67 1.98 -56.36
C ASP A 4 22.32 2.06 -54.96
N GLU A 5 23.26 2.99 -54.76
CA GLU A 5 23.91 3.22 -53.45
C GLU A 5 23.10 4.18 -52.58
N ALA A 6 22.55 5.25 -53.18
CA ALA A 6 21.67 6.19 -52.48
C ALA A 6 20.40 5.50 -51.92
N ALA A 7 19.81 4.59 -52.70
CA ALA A 7 18.63 3.82 -52.25
C ALA A 7 18.94 2.88 -51.07
N LYS A 8 20.19 2.40 -50.93
CA LYS A 8 20.62 1.55 -49.81
C LYS A 8 20.91 2.35 -48.55
N GLU A 9 21.49 3.54 -48.67
CA GLU A 9 21.69 4.44 -47.52
C GLU A 9 20.38 4.95 -46.94
N GLU A 10 19.39 5.28 -47.78
CA GLU A 10 18.06 5.68 -47.31
C GLU A 10 17.35 4.53 -46.57
N GLN A 11 17.44 3.30 -47.07
CA GLN A 11 16.89 2.14 -46.36
C GLN A 11 17.58 1.87 -45.02
N ALA A 12 18.90 2.04 -44.96
CA ALA A 12 19.66 1.90 -43.71
C ALA A 12 19.26 2.97 -42.68
N LEU A 13 19.07 4.23 -43.11
CA LEU A 13 18.61 5.33 -42.25
C LEU A 13 17.16 5.12 -41.77
N ILE A 14 16.26 4.63 -42.63
CA ILE A 14 14.88 4.31 -42.24
C ILE A 14 14.86 3.13 -41.26
N GLN A 15 15.70 2.12 -41.48
CA GLN A 15 15.80 0.96 -40.59
C GLN A 15 16.38 1.35 -39.23
N ASP A 16 17.40 2.20 -39.20
CA ASP A 16 18.01 2.72 -37.98
C ASP A 16 17.04 3.64 -37.21
N GLY A 17 16.35 4.54 -37.91
CA GLY A 17 15.28 5.35 -37.33
C GLY A 17 14.10 4.53 -36.79
N ASN A 18 13.78 3.40 -37.43
CA ASN A 18 12.78 2.45 -36.94
C ASN A 18 13.29 1.64 -35.73
N LEU A 19 14.58 1.32 -35.67
CA LEU A 19 15.23 0.68 -34.52
C LEU A 19 15.28 1.62 -33.31
N GLU A 20 15.62 2.88 -33.52
CA GLU A 20 15.69 3.90 -32.45
C GLU A 20 14.29 4.19 -31.89
N SER A 21 13.29 4.34 -32.76
CA SER A 21 11.89 4.50 -32.34
C SER A 21 11.31 3.24 -31.69
N ALA A 22 11.69 2.04 -32.13
CA ALA A 22 11.33 0.79 -31.46
C ALA A 22 11.98 0.66 -30.08
N LYS A 23 13.27 1.03 -29.92
CA LYS A 23 13.95 1.07 -28.62
C LYS A 23 13.27 2.04 -27.66
N LYS A 24 13.00 3.26 -28.11
CA LYS A 24 12.32 4.27 -27.30
C LYS A 24 10.94 3.83 -26.84
N LYS A 25 10.17 3.18 -27.72
CA LYS A 25 8.85 2.62 -27.39
C LYS A 25 8.96 1.43 -26.41
N ASN A 26 10.04 0.66 -26.48
CA ASN A 26 10.28 -0.44 -25.55
C ASN A 26 10.69 0.09 -24.16
N GLU A 27 11.56 1.11 -24.10
CA GLU A 27 11.91 1.82 -22.86
C GLU A 27 10.69 2.47 -22.21
N GLU A 28 9.82 3.14 -22.99
CA GLU A 28 8.55 3.69 -22.50
C GLU A 28 7.62 2.59 -21.97
N ASN A 29 7.58 1.42 -22.62
CA ASN A 29 6.82 0.28 -22.13
C ASN A 29 7.40 -0.31 -20.83
N GLU A 30 8.72 -0.36 -20.69
CA GLU A 30 9.36 -0.83 -19.46
C GLU A 30 9.14 0.13 -18.29
N LEU A 31 9.25 1.45 -18.52
CA LEU A 31 8.90 2.48 -17.55
C LEU A 31 7.42 2.38 -17.15
N GLY A 32 6.52 2.21 -18.12
CA GLY A 32 5.09 2.02 -17.87
C GLY A 32 4.73 0.70 -17.17
N ARG A 33 5.60 -0.32 -17.21
CA ARG A 33 5.44 -1.55 -16.42
C ARG A 33 5.91 -1.34 -14.98
N ALA A 34 7.03 -0.65 -14.79
CA ALA A 34 7.55 -0.32 -13.47
C ALA A 34 6.57 0.57 -12.67
N ASP A 35 5.96 1.55 -13.32
CA ASP A 35 4.97 2.44 -12.69
C ASP A 35 3.68 1.70 -12.31
N ARG A 36 3.23 0.76 -13.14
CA ARG A 36 2.07 -0.09 -12.80
C ARG A 36 2.33 -0.94 -11.56
N LEU A 37 3.51 -1.53 -11.44
CA LEU A 37 3.88 -2.31 -10.25
C LEU A 37 3.92 -1.44 -9.00
N ARG A 38 4.50 -0.23 -9.08
CA ARG A 38 4.50 0.74 -7.97
C ARG A 38 3.09 1.14 -7.56
N HIS A 39 2.21 1.38 -8.54
CA HIS A 39 0.82 1.72 -8.28
C HIS A 39 0.06 0.58 -7.59
N HIS A 40 0.27 -0.67 -8.02
CA HIS A 40 -0.34 -1.83 -7.36
C HIS A 40 0.14 -1.99 -5.91
N ILE A 41 1.44 -1.81 -5.64
CA ILE A 41 2.00 -1.86 -4.29
C ILE A 41 1.41 -0.74 -3.43
N TYR A 42 1.34 0.47 -3.96
CA TYR A 42 0.73 1.61 -3.26
C TYR A 42 -0.74 1.32 -2.93
N CYS A 43 -1.53 0.87 -3.90
CA CYS A 43 -2.94 0.54 -3.69
C CYS A 43 -3.11 -0.59 -2.66
N ALA A 44 -2.31 -1.65 -2.75
CA ALA A 44 -2.31 -2.75 -1.79
C ALA A 44 -1.94 -2.26 -0.38
N SER A 45 -0.96 -1.37 -0.23
CA SER A 45 -0.55 -0.82 1.06
C SER A 45 -1.66 0.04 1.68
N VAL A 46 -2.35 0.86 0.88
CA VAL A 46 -3.50 1.66 1.34
C VAL A 46 -4.63 0.76 1.80
N ILE A 47 -4.97 -0.27 1.02
CA ILE A 47 -5.98 -1.27 1.39
C ILE A 47 -5.59 -1.98 2.69
N ALA A 48 -4.33 -2.37 2.85
CA ALA A 48 -3.85 -3.03 4.08
C ALA A 48 -3.98 -2.13 5.31
N ILE A 49 -3.68 -0.83 5.20
CA ILE A 49 -3.84 0.13 6.29
C ILE A 49 -5.32 0.27 6.66
N TRP A 50 -6.21 0.40 5.68
CA TRP A 50 -7.65 0.47 5.94
C TRP A 50 -8.21 -0.82 6.53
N ALA A 51 -7.72 -1.99 6.09
CA ALA A 51 -8.09 -3.27 6.67
C ALA A 51 -7.66 -3.38 8.14
N LEU A 52 -6.44 -2.96 8.47
CA LEU A 52 -5.98 -2.88 9.86
C LEU A 52 -6.87 -1.94 10.70
N PHE A 53 -7.22 -0.77 10.16
CA PHE A 53 -8.10 0.17 10.84
C PHE A 53 -9.49 -0.42 11.06
N ALA A 54 -10.05 -1.12 10.08
CA ALA A 54 -11.35 -1.79 10.17
C ALA A 54 -11.34 -2.89 11.24
N ILE A 55 -10.25 -3.67 11.36
CA ILE A 55 -10.11 -4.71 12.39
C ILE A 55 -10.08 -4.09 13.79
N VAL A 56 -9.31 -3.01 13.97
CA VAL A 56 -9.25 -2.29 15.25
C VAL A 56 -10.62 -1.71 15.60
N PHE A 57 -11.28 -1.08 14.63
CA PHE A 57 -12.60 -0.48 14.81
C PHE A 57 -13.67 -1.54 15.15
N ALA A 58 -13.68 -2.67 14.44
CA ALA A 58 -14.59 -3.79 14.72
C ALA A 58 -14.34 -4.37 16.12
N SER A 59 -13.08 -4.45 16.54
CA SER A 59 -12.70 -4.93 17.88
C SER A 59 -13.20 -3.98 18.97
N LEU A 60 -13.08 -2.66 18.77
CA LEU A 60 -13.64 -1.65 19.67
C LEU A 60 -15.17 -1.73 19.74
N LEU A 61 -15.85 -1.83 18.59
CA LEU A 61 -17.31 -1.99 18.56
C LEU A 61 -17.76 -3.26 19.28
N SER A 62 -17.06 -4.37 19.07
CA SER A 62 -17.36 -5.64 19.76
C SER A 62 -17.21 -5.51 21.27
N LEU A 63 -16.15 -4.85 21.75
CA LEU A 63 -15.98 -4.56 23.17
C LEU A 63 -17.06 -3.61 23.70
N THR A 64 -17.37 -2.53 22.99
CA THR A 64 -18.44 -1.59 23.36
C THR A 64 -19.78 -2.32 23.48
N TRP A 65 -20.10 -3.17 22.51
CA TRP A 65 -21.31 -4.00 22.53
C TRP A 65 -21.32 -4.97 23.72
N TYR A 66 -20.20 -5.64 24.00
CA TYR A 66 -20.06 -6.53 25.15
C TYR A 66 -20.30 -5.82 26.49
N TYR A 67 -19.89 -4.55 26.61
CA TYR A 67 -20.09 -3.75 27.82
C TYR A 67 -21.51 -3.19 27.97
N ILE A 68 -22.19 -2.88 26.87
CA ILE A 68 -23.56 -2.35 26.88
C ILE A 68 -24.60 -3.49 26.98
N GLY A 69 -24.27 -4.67 26.46
CA GLY A 69 -25.17 -5.82 26.40
C GLY A 69 -25.50 -6.42 27.77
N PRO A 70 -26.63 -7.14 27.86
CA PRO A 70 -26.99 -7.89 29.07
C PRO A 70 -25.94 -8.96 29.37
N LYS A 71 -25.73 -9.27 30.66
CA LYS A 71 -24.72 -10.26 31.12
C LYS A 71 -24.83 -11.64 30.46
N SER A 72 -26.02 -12.01 29.96
CA SER A 72 -26.25 -13.26 29.23
C SER A 72 -25.55 -13.32 27.86
N TRP A 73 -25.15 -12.18 27.29
CA TRP A 73 -24.45 -12.09 26.00
C TRP A 73 -22.94 -11.97 26.16
N GLN A 74 -22.45 -12.07 27.40
CA GLN A 74 -21.03 -12.02 27.69
C GLN A 74 -20.39 -13.39 27.43
N TRP A 75 -19.95 -13.60 26.19
CA TRP A 75 -19.25 -14.81 25.76
C TRP A 75 -17.73 -14.83 26.05
N LEU A 76 -17.15 -13.68 26.40
CA LEU A 76 -15.75 -13.54 26.78
C LEU A 76 -15.61 -13.54 28.29
N THR A 77 -14.60 -14.26 28.78
CA THR A 77 -14.17 -14.22 30.19
C THR A 77 -13.39 -12.94 30.46
N GLU A 78 -13.38 -12.46 31.72
CA GLU A 78 -12.70 -11.20 32.08
C GLU A 78 -11.21 -11.19 31.71
N ASP A 79 -10.53 -12.34 31.83
CA ASP A 79 -9.12 -12.50 31.43
C ASP A 79 -8.90 -12.28 29.93
N GLN A 80 -9.83 -12.72 29.09
CA GLN A 80 -9.76 -12.54 27.64
C GLN A 80 -9.98 -11.08 27.24
N VAL A 81 -10.87 -10.39 27.94
CA VAL A 81 -11.09 -8.95 27.76
C VAL A 81 -9.83 -8.17 28.18
N GLY A 82 -9.19 -8.58 29.27
CA GLY A 82 -7.91 -8.02 29.72
C GLY A 82 -6.81 -8.17 28.68
N PHE A 83 -6.68 -9.36 28.08
CA PHE A 83 -5.71 -9.60 27.01
C PHE A 83 -5.99 -8.75 25.76
N ILE A 84 -7.25 -8.64 25.32
CA ILE A 84 -7.62 -7.83 24.15
C ILE A 84 -7.37 -6.33 24.40
N LYS A 85 -7.73 -5.83 25.58
CA LYS A 85 -7.41 -4.45 25.99
C LYS A 85 -5.91 -4.23 26.02
N GLY A 86 -5.16 -5.18 26.57
CA GLY A 86 -3.70 -5.19 26.56
C GLY A 86 -3.16 -5.13 25.13
N ALA A 87 -3.61 -5.99 24.23
CA ALA A 87 -3.14 -6.02 22.84
C ALA A 87 -3.48 -4.73 22.07
N LEU A 88 -4.69 -4.18 22.24
CA LEU A 88 -5.12 -2.92 21.60
C LEU A 88 -4.40 -1.69 22.15
N LEU A 89 -4.18 -1.63 23.47
CA LEU A 89 -3.62 -0.45 24.15
C LEU A 89 -2.10 -0.52 24.34
N SER A 90 -1.47 -1.70 24.30
CA SER A 90 -0.01 -1.87 24.43
C SER A 90 0.67 -2.25 23.11
N GLY A 91 -0.05 -2.85 22.15
CA GLY A 91 0.47 -3.15 20.82
C GLY A 91 0.32 -1.97 19.87
N GLY A 92 1.43 -1.32 19.50
CA GLY A 92 1.53 -0.31 18.44
C GLY A 92 0.80 1.03 18.69
N GLY A 93 -0.52 0.99 18.97
CA GLY A 93 -1.35 2.15 19.24
C GLY A 93 -1.00 2.88 20.55
N GLY A 94 -0.66 2.13 21.60
CA GLY A 94 -0.22 2.69 22.88
C GLY A 94 1.10 3.44 22.82
N ALA A 95 2.04 2.95 22.01
CA ALA A 95 3.33 3.59 21.80
C ALA A 95 3.17 4.91 21.02
N LEU A 96 2.30 4.94 20.02
CA LEU A 96 1.99 6.16 19.25
C LEU A 96 1.25 7.20 20.09
N LEU A 97 0.26 6.77 20.89
CA LEU A 97 -0.45 7.64 21.84
C LEU A 97 0.47 8.14 22.95
N SER A 98 1.30 7.28 23.53
CA SER A 98 2.27 7.70 24.57
C SER A 98 3.33 8.65 24.02
N SER A 99 3.78 8.44 22.78
CA SER A 99 4.76 9.33 22.14
C SER A 99 4.17 10.72 21.85
N THR A 100 2.94 10.78 21.33
CA THR A 100 2.25 12.05 21.09
C THR A 100 1.87 12.77 22.39
N MET A 101 1.47 12.04 23.43
CA MET A 101 1.13 12.61 24.73
C MET A 101 2.37 13.11 25.49
N ASN A 102 3.52 12.41 25.40
CA ASN A 102 4.79 12.90 25.94
C ASN A 102 5.29 14.16 25.21
N HIS A 103 5.01 14.30 23.91
CA HIS A 103 5.37 15.52 23.18
C HIS A 103 4.51 16.72 23.61
N TYR A 104 3.23 16.50 23.93
CA TYR A 104 2.34 17.54 24.45
C TYR A 104 2.63 17.95 25.89
N LEU A 105 3.05 17.02 26.75
CA LEU A 105 3.37 17.28 28.16
C LEU A 105 4.75 17.91 28.38
N LYS A 106 5.64 17.88 27.38
CA LYS A 106 6.97 18.53 27.42
C LYS A 106 6.97 19.98 26.89
N LYS A 107 5.80 20.53 26.55
CA LYS A 107 5.64 21.90 26.05
C LYS A 107 4.91 22.74 27.10
#